data_AF-A0A7J8LI35-F1
#
_entry.id   AF-A0A7J8LI35-F1
#
_cell.length_a   1.000
_cell.length_b   1.000
_cell.length_c   1.000
_cell.angle_alpha   90.00
_cell.angle_beta   90.00
_cell.angle_gamma   90.00
#
_symmetry.space_group_name_H-M   'P 1'
#
loop_
_entity.id
_entity.type
_entity.pdbx_description
1 polymer ?
#
loop_
_entity_poly.entity_id
_entity_poly.type
_entity_poly.pdbx_seq_one_letter_code
_entity_poly.pdbx_strand_id
1 'polypeptide(L)'
;MAQPFKLKVNTLLNKLGDRDTFSLAAAELDSIARNLDATSLPTFISCILAVDSSDKSGVRKQCVKLISVLAVTYPNSLPHFLPKILSSLLRRLRDPNSVVRSACVDAVSALSVNLTKCNFSSSFFKPLSDALFTEQEPNAQIGAALCLAAAIDGSPDPDPVRLGKMLTKLEKLVKVEGYKAKAAVLVVIGSVIGSGGASYLGDEMMKALVGCLIGFLSSHDWAARKGAAEALGRLAVVERDSLAELKAGCMKVFEARRFDKVKAAREVMSQMLEAWKQVPDVSEEASPPPRSQASSR
;
A
#
# COMPACT_ATOMS: atom_id res chain seq x y z
N MET A 1 -38.20 3.26 14.95
CA MET A 1 -37.06 4.13 15.30
C MET A 1 -36.03 4.35 14.18
N ALA A 2 -35.85 3.43 13.21
CA ALA A 2 -34.86 3.60 12.13
C ALA A 2 -35.13 4.75 11.14
N GLN A 3 -36.40 5.07 10.86
CA GLN A 3 -36.78 6.09 9.86
C GLN A 3 -36.44 7.55 10.30
N PRO A 4 -36.68 7.96 11.56
CA PRO A 4 -36.19 9.25 12.07
C PRO A 4 -34.66 9.39 12.03
N PHE A 5 -33.92 8.34 12.40
CA PHE A 5 -32.46 8.37 12.39
C PHE A 5 -31.89 8.48 10.98
N LYS A 6 -32.41 7.69 10.03
CA LYS A 6 -32.02 7.77 8.61
C LYS A 6 -32.25 9.18 8.05
N LEU A 7 -33.40 9.78 8.36
CA LEU A 7 -33.72 11.15 7.93
C LEU A 7 -32.68 12.14 8.48
N LYS A 8 -32.35 12.06 9.78
CA LYS A 8 -31.33 12.90 10.42
C LYS A 8 -29.98 12.81 9.69
N VAL A 9 -29.50 11.59 9.43
CA VAL A 9 -28.20 11.38 8.75
C VAL A 9 -28.23 11.97 7.34
N ASN A 10 -29.30 11.72 6.57
CA ASN A 10 -29.44 12.27 5.22
C ASN A 10 -29.51 13.80 5.20
N THR A 11 -30.17 14.42 6.18
CA THR A 11 -30.18 15.88 6.32
C THR A 11 -28.76 16.43 6.53
N LEU A 12 -27.94 15.77 7.34
CA LEU A 12 -26.54 16.17 7.54
C LEU A 12 -25.70 15.94 6.27
N LEU A 13 -25.91 14.84 5.56
CA LEU A 13 -25.24 14.59 4.28
C LEU A 13 -25.57 15.68 3.23
N ASN A 14 -26.83 16.12 3.15
CA ASN A 14 -27.22 17.23 2.29
C ASN A 14 -26.53 18.55 2.69
N LYS A 15 -26.39 18.81 4.00
CA LYS A 15 -25.67 19.99 4.52
C LYS A 15 -24.17 19.96 4.18
N LEU A 16 -23.54 18.79 4.05
CA LEU A 16 -22.16 18.71 3.52
C LEU A 16 -22.05 19.24 2.07
N GLY A 17 -23.16 19.36 1.34
CA GLY A 17 -23.18 19.95 0.02
C GLY A 17 -23.01 21.48 0.03
N ASP A 18 -23.21 22.15 1.16
CA ASP A 18 -23.11 23.61 1.27
C ASP A 18 -21.87 24.02 2.06
N ARG A 19 -21.11 25.00 1.55
CA ARG A 19 -19.85 25.45 2.15
C ARG A 19 -20.06 25.99 3.56
N ASP A 20 -21.13 26.74 3.78
CA ASP A 20 -21.36 27.46 5.03
C ASP A 20 -21.89 26.51 6.12
N THR A 21 -22.48 25.38 5.72
CA THR A 21 -22.95 24.35 6.66
C THR A 21 -22.03 23.12 6.75
N PHE A 22 -20.99 23.04 5.91
CA PHE A 22 -20.08 21.89 5.81
C PHE A 22 -19.44 21.51 7.15
N SER A 23 -18.76 22.46 7.80
CA SER A 23 -17.96 22.17 9.00
C SER A 23 -18.83 21.67 10.15
N LEU A 24 -20.02 22.28 10.34
CA LEU A 24 -20.96 21.87 11.38
C LEU A 24 -21.53 20.48 11.09
N ALA A 25 -21.95 20.22 9.85
CA ALA A 25 -22.49 18.92 9.46
C ALA A 25 -21.44 17.80 9.54
N ALA A 26 -20.20 18.09 9.15
CA ALA A 26 -19.08 17.16 9.26
C ALA A 26 -18.79 16.78 10.72
N ALA A 27 -18.72 17.78 11.60
CA ALA A 27 -18.51 17.57 13.03
C ALA A 27 -19.65 16.76 13.67
N GLU A 28 -20.90 17.04 13.32
CA GLU A 28 -22.04 16.27 13.84
C GLU A 28 -22.04 14.82 13.33
N LEU A 29 -21.71 14.59 12.04
CA LEU A 29 -21.57 13.23 11.49
C LEU A 29 -20.41 12.46 12.13
N ASP A 30 -19.27 13.11 12.39
CA ASP A 30 -18.15 12.51 13.12
C ASP A 30 -18.56 12.15 14.55
N SER A 31 -19.33 13.00 15.23
CA SER A 31 -19.88 12.72 16.57
C SER A 31 -20.87 11.55 16.54
N ILE A 32 -21.76 11.50 15.56
CA ILE A 32 -22.71 10.39 15.39
C ILE A 32 -21.94 9.09 15.15
N ALA A 33 -20.97 9.08 14.23
CA ALA A 33 -20.18 7.91 13.90
C ALA A 33 -19.45 7.31 15.11
N ARG A 34 -19.11 8.11 16.13
CA ARG A 34 -18.46 7.63 17.36
C ARG A 34 -19.41 7.09 18.44
N ASN A 35 -20.71 7.30 18.28
CA ASN A 35 -21.72 7.02 19.31
C ASN A 35 -22.93 6.26 18.74
N LEU A 36 -22.69 5.27 17.87
CA LEU A 36 -23.69 4.38 17.29
C LEU A 36 -23.90 3.16 18.18
N ASP A 37 -25.13 2.69 18.24
CA ASP A 37 -25.50 1.38 18.77
C ASP A 37 -25.62 0.33 17.65
N ALA A 38 -25.85 -0.93 18.04
CA ALA A 38 -25.99 -2.04 17.09
C ALA A 38 -27.16 -1.87 16.09
N THR A 39 -28.17 -1.06 16.44
CA THR A 39 -29.38 -0.86 15.61
C THR A 39 -29.21 0.27 14.59
N SER A 40 -28.42 1.28 14.94
CA SER A 40 -28.18 2.49 14.15
C SER A 40 -26.98 2.34 13.21
N LEU A 41 -25.98 1.53 13.56
CA LEU A 41 -24.79 1.27 12.73
C LEU A 41 -25.12 0.81 11.30
N PRO A 42 -25.99 -0.19 11.05
CA PRO A 42 -26.32 -0.61 9.68
C PRO A 42 -26.97 0.51 8.86
N THR A 43 -27.84 1.30 9.50
CA THR A 43 -28.52 2.44 8.86
C THR A 43 -27.51 3.54 8.51
N PHE A 44 -26.60 3.87 9.42
CA PHE A 44 -25.56 4.87 9.19
C PHE A 44 -24.63 4.48 8.04
N ILE A 45 -24.13 3.24 8.04
CA ILE A 45 -23.31 2.69 6.94
C ILE A 45 -24.07 2.77 5.62
N SER A 46 -25.35 2.38 5.61
CA SER A 46 -26.17 2.44 4.39
C SER A 46 -26.25 3.87 3.81
N CYS A 47 -26.41 4.89 4.67
CA CYS A 47 -26.49 6.28 4.22
C CYS A 47 -25.17 6.79 3.62
N ILE A 48 -24.03 6.57 4.30
CA ILE A 48 -22.73 7.06 3.80
C ILE A 48 -22.25 6.31 2.54
N LEU A 49 -22.70 5.07 2.35
CA LEU A 49 -22.39 4.27 1.16
C LEU A 49 -23.32 4.59 -0.02
N ALA A 50 -24.48 5.22 0.22
CA ALA A 50 -25.43 5.61 -0.82
C ALA A 50 -24.97 6.82 -1.64
N VAL A 51 -24.10 7.67 -1.07
CA VAL A 51 -23.50 8.82 -1.76
C VAL A 51 -22.78 8.37 -3.03
N ASP A 52 -23.13 8.99 -4.16
CA ASP A 52 -22.68 8.59 -5.50
C ASP A 52 -21.86 9.70 -6.19
N SER A 53 -21.56 9.53 -7.47
CA SER A 53 -20.71 10.45 -8.23
C SER A 53 -21.35 11.81 -8.51
N SER A 54 -22.68 11.95 -8.38
CA SER A 54 -23.41 13.21 -8.56
C SER A 54 -23.26 14.16 -7.37
N ASP A 55 -22.97 13.65 -6.18
CA ASP A 55 -22.71 14.44 -4.98
C ASP A 55 -21.43 15.27 -5.10
N LYS A 56 -21.31 16.40 -4.40
CA LYS A 56 -20.08 17.20 -4.39
C LYS A 56 -18.90 16.39 -3.81
N SER A 57 -17.69 16.60 -4.31
CA SER A 57 -16.50 15.86 -3.88
C SER A 57 -16.23 15.95 -2.37
N GLY A 58 -16.57 17.07 -1.73
CA GLY A 58 -16.48 17.24 -0.28
C GLY A 58 -17.37 16.25 0.50
N VAL A 59 -18.59 16.00 0.01
CA VAL A 59 -19.52 15.02 0.59
C VAL A 59 -18.94 13.62 0.47
N ARG A 60 -18.50 13.24 -0.75
CA ARG A 60 -17.92 11.93 -1.04
C ARG A 60 -16.67 11.65 -0.18
N LYS A 61 -15.78 12.64 -0.08
CA LYS A 61 -14.58 12.58 0.77
C LYS A 61 -14.97 12.37 2.24
N GLN A 62 -15.91 13.15 2.77
CA GLN A 62 -16.32 13.03 4.17
C GLN A 62 -16.95 11.68 4.47
N CYS A 63 -17.80 11.15 3.57
CA CYS A 63 -18.36 9.80 3.72
C CYS A 63 -17.28 8.71 3.76
N VAL A 64 -16.23 8.83 2.94
CA VAL A 64 -15.10 7.90 2.97
C VAL A 64 -14.30 8.07 4.28
N LYS A 65 -14.07 9.30 4.75
CA LYS A 65 -13.40 9.56 6.03
C LYS A 65 -14.15 8.92 7.21
N LEU A 66 -15.49 8.98 7.21
CA LEU A 66 -16.32 8.36 8.25
C LEU A 66 -16.10 6.84 8.33
N ILE A 67 -15.77 6.15 7.23
CA ILE A 67 -15.42 4.72 7.26
C ILE A 67 -14.19 4.47 8.15
N SER A 68 -13.19 5.36 8.10
CA SER A 68 -12.00 5.27 8.96
C SER A 68 -12.37 5.43 10.44
N VAL A 69 -13.30 6.34 10.75
CA VAL A 69 -13.84 6.52 12.12
C VAL A 69 -14.56 5.26 12.59
N LEU A 70 -15.38 4.66 11.73
CA LEU A 70 -16.10 3.41 12.04
C LEU A 70 -15.12 2.25 12.28
N ALA A 71 -14.03 2.16 11.51
CA ALA A 71 -13.02 1.11 11.65
C ALA A 71 -12.38 1.11 13.04
N VAL A 72 -12.02 2.30 13.53
CA VAL A 72 -11.45 2.48 14.88
C VAL A 72 -12.50 2.25 15.96
N THR A 73 -13.73 2.72 15.75
CA THR A 73 -14.76 2.73 16.81
C THR A 73 -15.44 1.38 16.99
N TYR A 74 -15.65 0.60 15.93
CA TYR A 74 -16.40 -0.67 15.97
C TYR A 74 -15.65 -1.85 15.35
N PRO A 75 -14.42 -2.16 15.78
CA PRO A 75 -13.59 -3.20 15.16
C PRO A 75 -14.21 -4.60 15.21
N ASN A 76 -15.11 -4.86 16.18
CA ASN A 76 -15.80 -6.15 16.31
C ASN A 76 -17.11 -6.25 15.50
N SER A 77 -17.74 -5.13 15.14
CA SER A 77 -19.04 -5.11 14.43
C SER A 77 -18.90 -4.78 12.95
N LEU A 78 -17.91 -3.96 12.59
CA LEU A 78 -17.67 -3.56 11.20
C LEU A 78 -17.30 -4.70 10.23
N PRO A 79 -16.63 -5.81 10.65
CA PRO A 79 -16.31 -6.92 9.74
C PRO A 79 -17.51 -7.46 8.96
N HIS A 80 -18.71 -7.47 9.53
CA HIS A 80 -19.93 -7.91 8.84
C HIS A 80 -20.31 -7.05 7.64
N PHE A 81 -19.88 -5.78 7.63
CA PHE A 81 -20.15 -4.82 6.56
C PHE A 81 -18.97 -4.66 5.60
N LEU A 82 -17.82 -5.27 5.90
CA LEU A 82 -16.57 -5.08 5.18
C LEU A 82 -16.69 -5.37 3.67
N PRO A 83 -17.36 -6.44 3.19
CA PRO A 83 -17.52 -6.67 1.76
C PRO A 83 -18.22 -5.51 1.03
N LYS A 84 -19.28 -4.96 1.65
CA LYS A 84 -20.03 -3.83 1.09
C LYS A 84 -19.23 -2.53 1.14
N ILE A 85 -18.48 -2.31 2.22
CA ILE A 85 -17.59 -1.15 2.38
C ILE A 85 -16.50 -1.19 1.30
N LEU A 86 -15.77 -2.31 1.17
CA LEU A 86 -14.70 -2.46 0.18
C LEU A 86 -15.22 -2.33 -1.25
N SER A 87 -16.37 -2.91 -1.58
CA SER A 87 -16.99 -2.72 -2.90
C SER A 87 -17.25 -1.23 -3.20
N SER A 88 -17.74 -0.48 -2.22
CA SER A 88 -17.96 0.96 -2.38
C SER A 88 -16.66 1.76 -2.53
N LEU A 89 -15.62 1.41 -1.75
CA LEU A 89 -14.29 2.02 -1.87
C LEU A 89 -13.65 1.73 -3.22
N LEU A 90 -13.68 0.48 -3.69
CA LEU A 90 -13.15 0.07 -4.99
C LEU A 90 -13.82 0.85 -6.15
N ARG A 91 -15.15 1.02 -6.09
CA ARG A 91 -15.87 1.85 -7.07
C ARG A 91 -15.38 3.30 -7.06
N ARG A 92 -15.09 3.85 -5.88
CA ARG A 92 -14.61 5.23 -5.71
C ARG A 92 -13.14 5.43 -6.11
N LEU A 93 -12.39 4.39 -6.45
CA LEU A 93 -11.05 4.55 -7.03
C LEU A 93 -11.08 5.19 -8.43
N ARG A 94 -12.24 5.16 -9.11
CA ARG A 94 -12.49 5.89 -10.37
C ARG A 94 -12.95 7.34 -10.14
N ASP A 95 -13.00 7.82 -8.90
CA ASP A 95 -13.47 9.18 -8.62
C ASP A 95 -12.57 10.22 -9.33
N PRO A 96 -13.13 11.22 -10.03
CA PRO A 96 -12.33 12.21 -10.74
C PRO A 96 -11.48 13.06 -9.78
N ASN A 97 -11.91 13.24 -8.54
CA ASN A 97 -11.20 14.01 -7.54
C ASN A 97 -10.17 13.15 -6.80
N SER A 98 -8.89 13.50 -6.94
CA SER A 98 -7.78 12.77 -6.32
C SER A 98 -7.89 12.71 -4.78
N VAL A 99 -8.44 13.72 -4.14
CA VAL A 99 -8.60 13.75 -2.67
C VAL A 99 -9.57 12.68 -2.20
N VAL A 100 -10.59 12.35 -2.98
CA VAL A 100 -11.51 11.23 -2.66
C VAL A 100 -10.80 9.90 -2.82
N ARG A 101 -10.00 9.73 -3.88
CA ARG A 101 -9.18 8.52 -4.09
C ARG A 101 -8.17 8.32 -2.96
N SER A 102 -7.48 9.38 -2.54
CA SER A 102 -6.57 9.34 -1.38
C SER A 102 -7.30 8.96 -0.09
N ALA A 103 -8.49 9.53 0.17
CA ALA A 103 -9.28 9.14 1.34
C ALA A 103 -9.67 7.65 1.32
N CYS A 104 -9.82 7.03 0.14
CA CYS A 104 -10.08 5.59 0.05
C CYS A 104 -8.87 4.77 0.54
N VAL A 105 -7.65 5.21 0.24
CA VAL A 105 -6.41 4.58 0.73
C VAL A 105 -6.34 4.69 2.25
N ASP A 106 -6.61 5.88 2.80
CA ASP A 106 -6.65 6.11 4.26
C ASP A 106 -7.70 5.21 4.94
N ALA A 107 -8.88 5.06 4.33
CA ALA A 107 -9.93 4.20 4.83
C ALA A 107 -9.52 2.71 4.81
N VAL A 108 -8.89 2.23 3.73
CA VAL A 108 -8.39 0.85 3.67
C VAL A 108 -7.30 0.61 4.71
N SER A 109 -6.38 1.57 4.91
CA SER A 109 -5.38 1.50 5.97
C SER A 109 -6.04 1.37 7.35
N ALA A 110 -6.99 2.26 7.67
CA ALA A 110 -7.70 2.23 8.95
C ALA A 110 -8.47 0.92 9.16
N LEU A 111 -9.11 0.39 8.10
CA LEU A 111 -9.79 -0.90 8.16
C LEU A 111 -8.79 -2.04 8.44
N SER A 112 -7.66 -2.10 7.73
CA SER A 112 -6.68 -3.17 7.91
C SER A 112 -6.06 -3.15 9.31
N VAL A 113 -5.69 -1.96 9.81
CA VAL A 113 -5.09 -1.76 11.14
C VAL A 113 -6.03 -2.16 12.27
N ASN A 114 -7.33 -1.87 12.14
CA ASN A 114 -8.27 -2.04 13.26
C ASN A 114 -9.07 -3.34 13.19
N LEU A 115 -9.30 -3.90 11.99
CA LEU A 115 -10.08 -5.14 11.81
C LEU A 115 -9.19 -6.38 11.87
N THR A 116 -8.37 -6.49 12.91
CA THR A 116 -7.30 -7.51 13.05
C THR A 116 -7.79 -8.95 13.12
N LYS A 117 -9.09 -9.18 13.39
CA LYS A 117 -9.72 -10.51 13.41
C LYS A 117 -10.17 -10.98 12.02
N CYS A 118 -10.16 -10.11 11.02
CA CYS A 118 -10.50 -10.49 9.65
C CYS A 118 -9.39 -11.36 9.04
N ASN A 119 -9.75 -12.40 8.31
CA ASN A 119 -8.78 -13.14 7.51
C ASN A 119 -8.27 -12.22 6.39
N PHE A 120 -7.00 -11.85 6.44
CA PHE A 120 -6.40 -10.90 5.50
C PHE A 120 -6.57 -11.35 4.03
N SER A 121 -6.34 -12.65 3.77
CA SER A 121 -6.40 -13.21 2.41
C SER A 121 -7.77 -13.03 1.76
N SER A 122 -8.86 -13.36 2.46
CA SER A 122 -10.21 -13.28 1.91
C SER A 122 -10.81 -11.88 2.01
N SER A 123 -10.47 -11.14 3.06
CA SER A 123 -11.12 -9.87 3.38
C SER A 123 -10.49 -8.70 2.62
N PHE A 124 -9.17 -8.66 2.48
CA PHE A 124 -8.46 -7.51 1.89
C PHE A 124 -7.68 -7.90 0.64
N PHE A 125 -6.82 -8.91 0.75
CA PHE A 125 -5.89 -9.28 -0.33
C PHE A 125 -6.63 -9.60 -1.62
N LYS A 126 -7.56 -10.57 -1.60
CA LYS A 126 -8.30 -11.00 -2.79
C LYS A 126 -8.99 -9.84 -3.53
N PRO A 127 -9.92 -9.07 -2.91
CA PRO A 127 -10.62 -8.01 -3.64
C PRO A 127 -9.69 -6.91 -4.16
N LEU A 128 -8.64 -6.56 -3.40
CA LEU A 128 -7.69 -5.51 -3.81
C LEU A 128 -6.73 -6.00 -4.90
N SER A 129 -6.26 -7.25 -4.81
CA SER A 129 -5.42 -7.85 -5.86
C SER A 129 -6.21 -8.06 -7.15
N ASP A 130 -7.46 -8.54 -7.05
CA ASP A 130 -8.32 -8.72 -8.22
C ASP A 130 -8.53 -7.37 -8.93
N ALA A 131 -8.78 -6.28 -8.18
CA ALA A 131 -8.86 -4.93 -8.74
C ALA A 131 -7.53 -4.49 -9.39
N LEU A 132 -6.39 -4.69 -8.72
CA LEU A 132 -5.08 -4.30 -9.24
C LEU A 132 -4.77 -4.89 -10.62
N PHE A 133 -5.12 -6.16 -10.83
CA PHE A 133 -4.82 -6.89 -12.07
C PHE A 133 -5.89 -6.75 -13.16
N THR A 134 -7.11 -6.34 -12.84
CA THR A 134 -8.22 -6.27 -13.81
C THR A 134 -8.58 -4.85 -14.23
N GLU A 135 -8.30 -3.85 -13.39
CA GLU A 135 -8.61 -2.45 -13.67
C GLU A 135 -7.86 -1.92 -14.90
N GLN A 136 -8.59 -1.21 -15.76
CA GLN A 136 -8.05 -0.61 -16.99
C GLN A 136 -7.91 0.92 -16.88
N GLU A 137 -8.68 1.55 -15.99
CA GLU A 137 -8.64 2.99 -15.81
C GLU A 137 -7.42 3.37 -14.95
N PRO A 138 -6.54 4.29 -15.41
CA PRO A 138 -5.29 4.59 -14.72
C PRO A 138 -5.43 5.01 -13.25
N ASN A 139 -6.42 5.83 -12.91
CA ASN A 139 -6.63 6.26 -11.52
C ASN A 139 -7.11 5.10 -10.65
N ALA A 140 -8.00 4.25 -11.17
CA ALA A 140 -8.42 3.02 -10.50
C ALA A 140 -7.25 2.05 -10.27
N GLN A 141 -6.35 1.89 -11.25
CA GLN A 141 -5.14 1.08 -11.10
C GLN A 141 -4.24 1.61 -9.97
N ILE A 142 -3.98 2.93 -9.96
CA ILE A 142 -3.19 3.59 -8.91
C ILE A 142 -3.85 3.39 -7.55
N GLY A 143 -5.16 3.65 -7.46
CA GLY A 143 -5.93 3.49 -6.24
C GLY A 143 -5.92 2.06 -5.71
N ALA A 144 -6.07 1.06 -6.59
CA ALA A 144 -6.09 -0.34 -6.20
C ALA A 144 -4.72 -0.79 -5.66
N ALA A 145 -3.64 -0.37 -6.32
CA ALA A 145 -2.28 -0.60 -5.86
C ALA A 145 -2.04 0.02 -4.48
N LEU A 146 -2.36 1.30 -4.30
CA LEU A 146 -2.13 1.99 -3.03
C LEU A 146 -3.02 1.45 -1.90
N CYS A 147 -4.27 1.07 -2.18
CA CYS A 147 -5.12 0.39 -1.21
C CYS A 147 -4.56 -0.99 -0.82
N LEU A 148 -4.03 -1.76 -1.78
CA LEU A 148 -3.39 -3.05 -1.48
C LEU A 148 -2.15 -2.86 -0.60
N ALA A 149 -1.29 -1.90 -0.91
CA ALA A 149 -0.13 -1.54 -0.10
C ALA A 149 -0.55 -1.14 1.33
N ALA A 150 -1.54 -0.25 1.45
CA ALA A 150 -2.09 0.18 2.73
C ALA A 150 -2.69 -0.98 3.55
N ALA A 151 -3.33 -1.94 2.88
CA ALA A 151 -3.85 -3.12 3.55
C ALA A 151 -2.72 -4.02 4.06
N ILE A 152 -1.67 -4.26 3.26
CA ILE A 152 -0.51 -5.06 3.67
C ILE A 152 0.19 -4.41 4.85
N ASP A 153 0.54 -3.12 4.76
CA ASP A 153 1.27 -2.39 5.80
C ASP A 153 0.45 -2.27 7.10
N GLY A 154 -0.89 -2.27 7.01
CA GLY A 154 -1.79 -2.20 8.16
C GLY A 154 -2.13 -3.53 8.81
N SER A 155 -1.86 -4.66 8.15
CA SER A 155 -2.24 -5.98 8.69
C SER A 155 -1.19 -6.49 9.67
N PRO A 156 -1.57 -6.97 10.87
CA PRO A 156 -0.63 -7.61 11.79
C PRO A 156 -0.13 -8.97 11.29
N ASP A 157 -0.89 -9.65 10.42
CA ASP A 157 -0.52 -10.92 9.79
C ASP A 157 -0.93 -10.90 8.31
N PRO A 158 -0.10 -10.35 7.41
CA PRO A 158 -0.43 -10.20 5.99
C PRO A 158 -0.19 -11.45 5.13
N ASP A 159 0.09 -12.63 5.72
CA ASP A 159 0.43 -13.88 4.99
C ASP A 159 1.64 -13.68 4.03
N PRO A 160 2.87 -13.54 4.57
CA PRO A 160 4.04 -13.19 3.77
C PRO A 160 4.40 -14.25 2.73
N VAL A 161 4.08 -15.53 2.98
CA VAL A 161 4.28 -16.62 2.00
C VAL A 161 3.46 -16.36 0.73
N ARG A 162 2.19 -16.01 0.88
CA ARG A 162 1.32 -15.68 -0.26
C ARG A 162 1.76 -14.40 -0.95
N LEU A 163 2.14 -13.38 -0.19
CA LEU A 163 2.63 -12.13 -0.75
C LEU A 163 3.93 -12.32 -1.54
N GLY A 164 4.85 -13.16 -1.08
CA GLY A 164 6.05 -13.54 -1.80
C GLY A 164 5.74 -14.13 -3.18
N LYS A 165 4.77 -15.04 -3.27
CA LYS A 165 4.29 -15.61 -4.55
C LYS A 165 3.70 -14.55 -5.49
N MET A 166 3.23 -13.42 -4.97
CA MET A 166 2.69 -12.32 -5.77
C MET A 166 3.80 -11.43 -6.37
N LEU A 167 5.00 -11.37 -5.78
CA LEU A 167 6.11 -10.54 -6.28
C LEU A 167 6.42 -10.79 -7.77
N THR A 168 6.39 -12.06 -8.21
CA THR A 168 6.57 -12.42 -9.63
C THR A 168 5.53 -11.77 -10.54
N LYS A 169 4.27 -11.69 -10.09
CA LYS A 169 3.18 -11.09 -10.87
C LYS A 169 3.32 -9.58 -10.90
N LEU A 170 3.72 -8.96 -9.79
CA LEU A 170 3.96 -7.52 -9.70
C LEU A 170 5.15 -7.08 -10.57
N GLU A 171 6.24 -7.83 -10.54
CA GLU A 171 7.42 -7.61 -11.38
C GLU A 171 7.07 -7.66 -12.88
N LYS A 172 6.27 -8.66 -13.29
CA LYS A 172 5.76 -8.73 -14.66
C LYS A 172 4.85 -7.54 -14.98
N LEU A 173 3.96 -7.16 -14.05
CA LEU A 173 3.00 -6.08 -14.25
C LEU A 173 3.68 -4.73 -14.50
N VAL A 174 4.73 -4.39 -13.73
CA VAL A 174 5.46 -3.12 -13.92
C VAL A 174 6.21 -3.04 -15.25
N LYS A 175 6.55 -4.19 -15.85
CA LYS A 175 7.22 -4.27 -17.16
C LYS A 175 6.25 -4.10 -18.33
N VAL A 176 4.95 -4.24 -18.14
CA VAL A 176 3.95 -4.02 -19.20
C VAL A 176 3.94 -2.54 -19.62
N GLU A 177 4.17 -2.26 -20.90
CA GLU A 177 4.22 -0.87 -21.42
C GLU A 177 2.88 -0.13 -21.31
N GLY A 178 1.77 -0.83 -21.52
CA GLY A 178 0.42 -0.27 -21.42
C GLY A 178 -0.02 0.04 -20.00
N TYR A 179 0.62 -0.55 -18.98
CA TYR A 179 0.21 -0.39 -17.59
C TYR A 179 0.68 0.95 -17.02
N LYS A 180 -0.24 1.78 -16.54
CA LYS A 180 0.05 3.18 -16.18
C LYS A 180 0.46 3.35 -14.71
N ALA A 181 0.00 2.49 -13.81
CA ALA A 181 0.24 2.63 -12.37
C ALA A 181 1.58 2.05 -11.86
N LYS A 182 2.66 2.13 -12.66
CA LYS A 182 3.95 1.50 -12.33
C LYS A 182 4.53 1.95 -11.00
N ALA A 183 4.51 3.27 -10.73
CA ALA A 183 4.97 3.83 -9.46
C ALA A 183 4.20 3.27 -8.26
N ALA A 184 2.88 3.12 -8.37
CA ALA A 184 2.05 2.60 -7.30
C ALA A 184 2.28 1.09 -7.07
N VAL A 185 2.55 0.31 -8.13
CA VAL A 185 2.92 -1.11 -7.98
C VAL A 185 4.27 -1.27 -7.30
N LEU A 186 5.23 -0.37 -7.53
CA LEU A 186 6.50 -0.39 -6.79
C LEU A 186 6.28 -0.15 -5.28
N VAL A 187 5.29 0.66 -4.90
CA VAL A 187 4.88 0.79 -3.49
C VAL A 187 4.35 -0.53 -2.95
N VAL A 188 3.50 -1.26 -3.71
CA VAL A 188 3.03 -2.60 -3.31
C VAL A 188 4.19 -3.57 -3.13
N ILE A 189 5.17 -3.57 -4.05
CA ILE A 189 6.38 -4.39 -3.93
C ILE A 189 7.10 -4.06 -2.62
N GLY A 190 7.25 -2.77 -2.29
CA GLY A 190 7.81 -2.33 -1.00
C GLY A 190 7.04 -2.84 0.22
N SER A 191 5.70 -2.81 0.20
CA SER A 191 4.86 -3.36 1.28
C SER A 191 4.98 -4.89 1.40
N VAL A 192 5.07 -5.60 0.27
CA VAL A 192 5.32 -7.04 0.28
C VAL A 192 6.71 -7.39 0.84
N ILE A 193 7.74 -6.63 0.47
CA ILE A 193 9.09 -6.80 1.04
C ILE A 193 9.06 -6.53 2.55
N GLY A 194 8.47 -5.41 2.96
CA GLY A 194 8.38 -4.99 4.36
C GLY A 194 7.61 -5.96 5.27
N SER A 195 6.72 -6.78 4.70
CA SER A 195 6.01 -7.83 5.43
C SER A 195 6.77 -9.16 5.52
N GLY A 196 7.99 -9.25 4.95
CA GLY A 196 8.76 -10.50 4.89
C GLY A 196 8.42 -11.39 3.69
N GLY A 197 7.66 -10.90 2.71
CA GLY A 197 7.31 -11.69 1.54
C GLY A 197 8.51 -12.03 0.65
N ALA A 198 9.58 -11.24 0.71
CA ALA A 198 10.80 -11.46 -0.07
C ALA A 198 11.62 -12.67 0.43
N SER A 199 11.51 -13.04 1.71
CA SER A 199 12.28 -14.14 2.32
C SER A 199 11.92 -15.53 1.75
N TYR A 200 10.80 -15.62 1.04
CA TYR A 200 10.31 -16.84 0.39
C TYR A 200 10.70 -16.93 -1.09
N LEU A 201 11.50 -15.98 -1.59
CA LEU A 201 12.04 -16.04 -2.94
C LEU A 201 13.31 -16.91 -2.97
N GLY A 202 13.50 -17.65 -4.05
CA GLY A 202 14.81 -18.24 -4.35
C GLY A 202 15.77 -17.20 -4.92
N ASP A 203 17.08 -17.48 -4.86
CA ASP A 203 18.16 -16.55 -5.23
C ASP A 203 17.99 -15.91 -6.61
N GLU A 204 17.65 -16.70 -7.63
CA GLU A 204 17.45 -16.20 -8.99
C GLU A 204 16.29 -15.21 -9.08
N MET A 205 15.23 -15.44 -8.29
CA MET A 205 14.11 -14.52 -8.25
C MET A 205 14.42 -13.26 -7.44
N MET A 206 15.20 -13.39 -6.38
CA MET A 206 15.72 -12.24 -5.63
C MET A 206 16.58 -11.34 -6.54
N LYS A 207 17.50 -11.93 -7.29
CA LYS A 207 18.32 -11.22 -8.30
C LYS A 207 17.46 -10.52 -9.35
N ALA A 208 16.44 -11.20 -9.87
CA ALA A 208 15.51 -10.61 -10.85
C ALA A 208 14.73 -9.42 -10.27
N LEU A 209 14.24 -9.53 -9.03
CA LEU A 209 13.55 -8.46 -8.33
C LEU A 209 14.47 -7.25 -8.11
N VAL A 210 15.68 -7.47 -7.59
CA VAL A 210 16.69 -6.41 -7.38
C VAL A 210 17.03 -5.73 -8.70
N GLY A 211 17.31 -6.50 -9.76
CA GLY A 211 17.58 -5.97 -11.09
C GLY A 211 16.40 -5.16 -11.64
N CYS A 212 15.17 -5.62 -11.43
CA CYS A 212 13.97 -4.88 -11.82
C CYS A 212 13.86 -3.53 -11.10
N LEU A 213 14.06 -3.50 -9.77
CA LEU A 213 14.00 -2.28 -8.97
C LEU A 213 15.11 -1.29 -9.36
N ILE A 214 16.34 -1.79 -9.57
CA ILE A 214 17.47 -1.00 -10.06
C ILE A 214 17.12 -0.32 -11.40
N GLY A 215 16.50 -1.04 -12.33
CA GLY A 215 16.06 -0.48 -13.61
C GLY A 215 15.13 0.73 -13.43
N PHE A 216 14.22 0.68 -12.46
CA PHE A 216 13.30 1.77 -12.17
C PHE A 216 13.95 3.01 -11.52
N LEU A 217 15.16 2.90 -10.97
CA LEU A 217 15.93 4.07 -10.49
C LEU A 217 16.30 5.03 -11.63
N SER A 218 16.22 4.59 -12.89
CA SER A 218 16.45 5.44 -14.08
C SER A 218 15.15 5.84 -14.79
N SER A 219 13.99 5.60 -14.19
CA SER A 219 12.70 5.98 -14.77
C SER A 219 12.58 7.50 -14.97
N HIS A 220 11.89 7.92 -16.04
CA HIS A 220 11.52 9.33 -16.22
C HIS A 220 10.52 9.81 -15.16
N ASP A 221 9.68 8.90 -14.65
CA ASP A 221 8.75 9.18 -13.56
C ASP A 221 9.48 9.18 -12.22
N TRP A 222 9.50 10.33 -11.55
CA TRP A 222 10.13 10.48 -10.25
C TRP A 222 9.45 9.66 -9.16
N ALA A 223 8.14 9.40 -9.26
CA ALA A 223 7.42 8.59 -8.31
C ALA A 223 7.83 7.11 -8.43
N ALA A 224 8.10 6.64 -9.66
CA ALA A 224 8.66 5.31 -9.88
C ALA A 224 10.08 5.19 -9.34
N ARG A 225 10.94 6.21 -9.54
CA ARG A 225 12.28 6.23 -8.93
C ARG A 225 12.22 6.17 -7.41
N LYS A 226 11.35 6.97 -6.79
CA LYS A 226 11.11 6.96 -5.35
C LYS A 226 10.61 5.59 -4.87
N GLY A 227 9.56 5.04 -5.48
CA GLY A 227 9.00 3.74 -5.08
C GLY A 227 10.02 2.59 -5.20
N ALA A 228 10.84 2.59 -6.24
CA ALA A 228 11.91 1.60 -6.39
C ALA A 228 12.99 1.74 -5.31
N ALA A 229 13.40 2.97 -4.99
CA ALA A 229 14.36 3.22 -3.92
C ALA A 229 13.80 2.86 -2.53
N GLU A 230 12.51 3.12 -2.26
CA GLU A 230 11.85 2.67 -1.02
C GLU A 230 11.83 1.14 -0.91
N ALA A 231 11.48 0.44 -2.00
CA ALA A 231 11.48 -1.02 -2.04
C ALA A 231 12.88 -1.62 -1.83
N LEU A 232 13.90 -1.06 -2.48
CA LEU A 232 15.30 -1.47 -2.28
C LEU A 232 15.77 -1.21 -0.84
N GLY A 233 15.42 -0.05 -0.27
CA GLY A 233 15.76 0.27 1.12
C GLY A 233 15.13 -0.71 2.10
N ARG A 234 13.85 -1.06 1.92
CA ARG A 234 13.17 -2.08 2.72
C ARG A 234 13.82 -3.46 2.54
N LEU A 235 14.25 -3.80 1.33
CA LEU A 235 14.93 -5.07 1.07
C LEU A 235 16.24 -5.18 1.85
N ALA A 236 17.05 -4.13 1.87
CA ALA A 236 18.30 -4.10 2.65
C ALA A 236 18.08 -4.26 4.16
N VAL A 237 16.93 -3.83 4.68
CA VAL A 237 16.58 -3.98 6.10
C VAL A 237 16.07 -5.40 6.40
N VAL A 238 15.18 -5.93 5.56
CA VAL A 238 14.50 -7.21 5.83
C VAL A 238 15.36 -8.43 5.44
N GLU A 239 16.03 -8.37 4.29
CA GLU A 239 16.81 -9.49 3.72
C GLU A 239 18.32 -9.30 3.89
N ARG A 240 18.72 -8.48 4.87
CA ARG A 240 20.09 -7.96 5.06
C ARG A 240 21.19 -8.97 4.71
N ASP A 241 21.19 -10.13 5.35
CA ASP A 241 22.28 -11.11 5.23
C ASP A 241 22.26 -11.84 3.87
N SER A 242 21.08 -12.06 3.31
CA SER A 242 20.86 -12.71 2.01
C SER A 242 21.31 -11.87 0.81
N LEU A 243 21.66 -10.58 1.02
CA LEU A 243 22.03 -9.64 -0.04
C LEU A 243 23.53 -9.43 -0.21
N ALA A 244 24.37 -10.12 0.58
CA ALA A 244 25.83 -9.90 0.59
C ALA A 244 26.47 -9.97 -0.80
N GLU A 245 26.11 -11.00 -1.58
CA GLU A 245 26.63 -11.20 -2.94
C GLU A 245 26.19 -10.10 -3.93
N LEU A 246 25.04 -9.46 -3.68
CA LEU A 246 24.48 -8.43 -4.56
C LEU A 246 25.00 -7.03 -4.21
N LYS A 247 25.47 -6.82 -2.98
CA LYS A 247 25.83 -5.51 -2.44
C LYS A 247 26.81 -4.76 -3.33
N ALA A 248 27.93 -5.37 -3.69
CA ALA A 248 29.00 -4.70 -4.45
C ALA A 248 28.51 -4.17 -5.81
N GLY A 249 27.75 -4.99 -6.54
CA GLY A 249 27.17 -4.61 -7.83
C GLY A 249 26.11 -3.51 -7.69
N CYS A 250 25.26 -3.61 -6.67
CA CYS A 250 24.18 -2.66 -6.43
C CYS A 250 24.70 -1.28 -5.98
N MET A 251 25.66 -1.26 -5.05
CA MET A 251 26.21 -0.01 -4.48
C MET A 251 26.82 0.90 -5.55
N LYS A 252 27.53 0.33 -6.53
CA LYS A 252 28.07 1.11 -7.66
C LYS A 252 26.97 1.84 -8.43
N VAL A 253 25.83 1.17 -8.64
CA VAL A 253 24.69 1.76 -9.35
C VAL A 253 24.00 2.82 -8.48
N PHE A 254 23.79 2.53 -7.20
CA PHE A 254 23.12 3.47 -6.29
C PHE A 254 23.90 4.78 -6.13
N GLU A 255 25.22 4.71 -5.99
CA GLU A 255 26.07 5.90 -5.88
C GLU A 255 25.98 6.78 -7.13
N ALA A 256 25.93 6.17 -8.32
CA ALA A 256 25.74 6.89 -9.58
C ALA A 256 24.34 7.54 -9.70
N ARG A 257 23.37 7.11 -8.89
CA ARG A 257 21.97 7.57 -8.89
C ARG A 257 21.57 8.35 -7.62
N ARG A 258 22.52 8.61 -6.71
CA ARG A 258 22.27 9.29 -5.43
C ARG A 258 21.67 10.69 -5.58
N PHE A 259 21.95 11.35 -6.70
CA PHE A 259 21.41 12.67 -7.01
C PHE A 259 20.16 12.55 -7.87
N ASP A 260 19.11 13.23 -7.43
CA ASP A 260 17.84 13.35 -8.15
C ASP A 260 17.46 14.84 -8.20
N LYS A 261 16.73 15.25 -9.24
CA LYS A 261 16.22 16.61 -9.36
C LYS A 261 15.08 16.88 -8.37
N VAL A 262 14.34 15.84 -7.99
CA VAL A 262 13.19 15.93 -7.08
C VAL A 262 13.64 15.65 -5.64
N LYS A 263 13.36 16.58 -4.73
CA LYS A 263 13.75 16.49 -3.31
C LYS A 263 13.29 15.19 -2.65
N ALA A 264 12.01 14.83 -2.79
CA ALA A 264 11.44 13.63 -2.18
C ALA A 264 12.12 12.34 -2.66
N ALA A 265 12.51 12.27 -3.95
CA ALA A 265 13.25 11.12 -4.47
C ALA A 265 14.70 11.09 -3.95
N ARG A 266 15.38 12.24 -3.85
CA ARG A 266 16.74 12.32 -3.27
C ARG A 266 16.80 11.83 -1.83
N GLU A 267 15.83 12.23 -1.01
CA GLU A 267 15.80 11.86 0.41
C GLU A 267 15.69 10.34 0.57
N VAL A 268 14.78 9.72 -0.19
CA VAL A 268 14.64 8.26 -0.21
C VAL A 268 15.88 7.57 -0.77
N MET A 269 16.48 8.06 -1.87
CA MET A 269 17.72 7.49 -2.41
C MET A 269 18.85 7.50 -1.38
N SER A 270 18.95 8.57 -0.59
CA SER A 270 19.93 8.69 0.48
C SER A 270 19.66 7.68 1.59
N GLN A 271 18.41 7.54 2.03
CA GLN A 271 18.02 6.52 3.02
C GLN A 271 18.29 5.09 2.53
N MET A 272 18.00 4.82 1.25
CA MET A 272 18.29 3.53 0.63
C MET A 272 19.79 3.24 0.63
N LEU A 273 20.63 4.21 0.23
CA LEU A 273 22.10 4.06 0.30
C LEU A 273 22.59 3.76 1.72
N GLU A 274 22.09 4.48 2.73
CA GLU A 274 22.47 4.21 4.12
C GLU A 274 22.05 2.82 4.59
N ALA A 275 20.87 2.35 4.20
CA ALA A 275 20.43 0.99 4.51
C ALA A 275 21.32 -0.08 3.84
N TRP A 276 21.68 0.11 2.57
CA TRP A 276 22.52 -0.84 1.82
C TRP A 276 23.98 -0.86 2.28
N LYS A 277 24.49 0.22 2.89
CA LYS A 277 25.80 0.19 3.57
C LYS A 277 25.84 -0.79 4.75
N GLN A 278 24.70 -1.05 5.39
CA GLN A 278 24.60 -1.95 6.53
C GLN A 278 24.54 -3.44 6.13
N VAL A 279 24.31 -3.76 4.86
CA VAL A 279 24.38 -5.13 4.33
C VAL A 279 25.82 -5.65 4.48
N PRO A 280 26.06 -6.88 4.96
CA PRO A 280 27.41 -7.43 5.09
C PRO A 280 28.09 -7.57 3.73
N ASP A 281 29.42 -7.49 3.73
CA ASP A 281 30.22 -7.88 2.57
C ASP A 281 30.37 -9.41 2.53
N VAL A 282 30.63 -9.98 1.34
CA VAL A 282 30.90 -11.41 1.21
C VAL A 282 32.14 -11.75 2.05
N SER A 283 32.01 -12.63 3.03
CA SER A 283 33.14 -13.05 3.85
C SER A 283 34.17 -13.80 2.99
N GLU A 284 35.42 -13.34 2.99
CA GLU A 284 36.55 -14.03 2.34
C GLU A 284 37.05 -15.26 3.14
N GLU A 285 36.20 -15.96 3.87
CA GLU A 285 36.59 -17.17 4.63
C GLU A 285 36.41 -18.45 3.79
N ALA A 286 37.21 -18.58 2.73
CA ALA A 286 37.57 -19.86 2.12
C ALA A 286 38.72 -19.73 1.11
N SER A 287 39.81 -19.04 1.48
CA SER A 287 41.09 -19.30 0.79
C SER A 287 41.79 -20.42 1.54
N PRO A 288 41.88 -21.66 1.00
CA PRO A 288 42.71 -22.68 1.64
C PRO A 288 44.16 -22.19 1.70
N PRO A 289 44.90 -22.47 2.79
CA PRO A 289 46.28 -22.04 2.90
C PRO A 289 47.10 -22.58 1.71
N PRO A 290 48.05 -21.81 1.18
CA PRO A 290 48.87 -22.27 0.06
C PRO A 290 49.55 -23.59 0.45
N ARG A 291 49.35 -24.61 -0.38
CA ARG A 291 50.01 -25.92 -0.20
C ARG A 291 51.51 -25.70 -0.15
N SER A 292 52.09 -25.92 1.03
CA SER A 292 53.53 -26.02 1.22
C SER A 292 54.07 -27.13 0.31
N GLN A 293 54.83 -26.74 -0.73
CA GLN A 293 55.63 -27.70 -1.49
C GLN A 293 56.70 -28.26 -0.56
N ALA A 294 56.47 -29.46 -0.02
CA ALA A 294 57.50 -30.25 0.60
C ALA A 294 58.44 -30.74 -0.50
N SER A 295 59.57 -30.04 -0.69
CA SER A 295 60.71 -30.54 -1.43
C SER A 295 61.31 -31.69 -0.62
N SER A 296 61.16 -32.93 -1.12
CA SER A 296 61.94 -34.07 -0.63
C SER A 296 63.04 -34.34 -1.65
N ARG A 297 64.28 -34.28 -1.14
CA ARG A 297 65.50 -34.77 -1.79
C ARG A 297 65.56 -36.29 -1.71
#